data_AF-A0A2V6H0J8-F1
#
_entry.id   AF-A0A2V6H0J8-F1
#
_cell.length_a   1.000
_cell.length_b   1.000
_cell.length_c   1.000
_cell.angle_alpha   90.00
_cell.angle_beta   90.00
_cell.angle_gamma   90.00
#
_symmetry.space_group_name_H-M   'P 1'
#
loop_
_entity.id
_entity.type
_entity.pdbx_description
1 polymer ?
#
loop_
_entity_poly.entity_id
_entity_poly.type
_entity_poly.pdbx_seq_one_letter_code
_entity_poly.pdbx_strand_id
1 'polypeptide(L)'
;MRRRSNPDSEPNIRRIDTKARAKKQTHGFQVHLLRGTNAVTRMFSDSLHGGKEGARRAARKFKRTAIGRAAKRGARSTSRRRKRR
;
A
#
# COMPACT_ATOMS: atom_id res chain seq x y z
N MET A 1 11.44 11.77 17.13
CA MET A 1 10.14 11.13 17.45
C MET A 1 9.22 11.16 16.23
N ARG A 2 8.95 10.01 15.61
CA ARG A 2 8.16 9.96 14.38
C ARG A 2 6.68 10.10 14.74
N ARG A 3 6.13 11.32 14.61
CA ARG A 3 4.72 11.67 14.89
C ARG A 3 3.80 10.67 14.16
N ARG A 4 3.26 9.70 14.90
CA ARG A 4 2.26 8.76 14.36
C ARG A 4 0.92 9.49 14.31
N SER A 5 0.73 10.25 13.25
CA SER A 5 -0.57 10.87 12.97
C SER A 5 -1.56 9.77 12.55
N ASN A 6 -2.59 9.60 13.36
CA ASN A 6 -3.69 8.63 13.31
C ASN A 6 -3.40 7.20 13.84
N PRO A 7 -4.14 6.71 14.86
CA PRO A 7 -4.05 5.33 15.36
C PRO A 7 -4.48 4.28 14.32
N ASP A 8 -5.26 4.70 13.32
CA ASP A 8 -5.67 3.89 12.17
C ASP A 8 -4.62 3.78 11.05
N SER A 9 -3.55 4.58 11.11
CA SER A 9 -2.48 4.58 10.10
C SER A 9 -1.47 3.47 10.39
N GLU A 10 -1.29 2.54 9.45
CA GLU A 10 -0.25 1.51 9.52
C GLU A 10 1.02 1.94 8.78
N PRO A 11 2.19 1.29 9.01
CA PRO A 11 3.36 1.51 8.17
C PRO A 11 3.00 1.27 6.69
N ASN A 12 3.25 2.27 5.85
CA ASN A 12 2.92 2.31 4.41
C ASN A 12 1.42 2.44 4.07
N ILE A 13 0.53 2.63 5.06
CA ILE A 13 -0.91 2.85 4.85
C ILE A 13 -1.35 4.08 5.64
N ARG A 14 -1.68 5.16 4.94
CA ARG A 14 -2.15 6.42 5.54
C ARG A 14 -3.66 6.48 5.46
N ARG A 15 -4.33 6.75 6.58
CA ARG A 15 -5.75 7.10 6.56
C ARG A 15 -5.91 8.53 6.05
N ILE A 16 -6.75 8.72 5.03
CA ILE A 16 -7.21 10.02 4.57
C ILE A 16 -8.65 10.14 5.03
N ASP A 17 -8.83 10.87 6.12
CA ASP A 17 -10.13 11.39 6.51
C ASP A 17 -10.21 12.84 6.03
N THR A 18 -11.40 13.25 5.65
CA THR A 18 -11.58 14.61 5.16
C THR A 18 -11.60 15.60 6.30
N LYS A 19 -11.10 16.80 6.02
CA LYS A 19 -11.12 17.90 6.99
C LYS A 19 -12.52 18.50 6.99
N ALA A 20 -12.98 18.97 8.16
CA ALA A 20 -14.31 19.56 8.33
C ALA A 20 -14.63 20.71 7.35
N ARG A 21 -13.62 21.38 6.79
CA ARG A 21 -13.79 22.46 5.80
C ARG A 21 -13.85 22.01 4.34
N ALA A 22 -13.76 20.71 4.04
CA ALA A 22 -13.69 20.21 2.67
C ALA A 22 -15.09 20.10 2.03
N LYS A 23 -15.24 20.67 0.82
CA LYS A 23 -16.49 20.67 0.03
C LYS A 23 -16.94 19.26 -0.38
N LYS A 24 -16.00 18.31 -0.52
CA LYS A 24 -16.28 16.89 -0.77
C LYS A 24 -15.57 16.05 0.29
N GLN A 25 -16.34 15.23 0.99
CA GLN A 25 -15.82 14.31 1.98
C GLN A 25 -15.22 13.08 1.27
N THR A 26 -13.91 12.89 1.39
CA THR A 26 -13.19 11.71 0.91
C THR A 26 -12.71 10.95 2.14
N HIS A 27 -13.20 9.73 2.28
CA HIS A 27 -12.83 8.82 3.36
C HIS A 27 -12.17 7.60 2.73
N GLY A 28 -10.94 7.30 3.13
CA GLY A 28 -10.23 6.16 2.57
C GLY A 28 -8.83 5.97 3.11
N PHE A 29 -8.12 4.99 2.55
CA PHE A 29 -6.74 4.70 2.86
C PHE A 29 -5.86 4.86 1.62
N GLN A 30 -4.75 5.55 1.77
CA GLN A 30 -3.71 5.64 0.77
C GLN A 30 -2.56 4.72 1.16
N VAL A 31 -2.28 3.72 0.32
CA VAL A 31 -1.12 2.85 0.46
C VAL A 31 0.01 3.42 -0.38
N HIS A 32 1.14 3.70 0.26
CA HIS A 32 2.36 4.14 -0.42
C HIS A 32 3.49 3.17 -0.10
N LEU A 33 4.02 2.51 -1.12
CA LEU A 33 5.02 1.46 -1.01
C LEU A 33 6.14 1.72 -2.00
N LEU A 34 7.37 1.53 -1.55
CA LEU A 34 8.54 1.46 -2.43
C LEU A 34 8.77 -0.01 -2.80
N ARG A 35 8.85 -0.29 -4.11
CA ARG A 35 9.16 -1.62 -4.65
C ARG A 35 10.40 -1.49 -5.54
N GLY A 36 11.56 -1.78 -4.96
CA GLY A 36 12.85 -1.55 -5.61
C GLY A 36 13.01 -0.05 -5.89
N THR A 37 13.12 0.32 -7.17
CA THR A 37 13.24 1.71 -7.63
C THR A 37 11.90 2.40 -7.90
N ASN A 38 10.78 1.67 -7.84
CA ASN A 38 9.46 2.21 -8.20
C ASN A 38 8.62 2.52 -6.96
N ALA A 39 8.12 3.74 -6.88
CA ALA A 39 7.11 4.14 -5.90
C ALA A 39 5.71 3.77 -6.41
N VAL A 40 5.00 2.93 -5.66
CA VAL A 40 3.62 2.54 -5.96
C VAL A 40 2.71 3.16 -4.92
N THR A 41 1.80 4.01 -5.40
CA THR A 41 0.78 4.66 -4.60
C THR A 41 -0.58 4.20 -5.08
N ARG A 42 -1.42 3.72 -4.15
CA ARG A 42 -2.79 3.31 -4.45
C ARG A 42 -3.76 3.79 -3.39
N MET A 43 -4.93 4.26 -3.81
CA MET A 43 -5.98 4.75 -2.94
C MET A 43 -7.13 3.74 -2.84
N PHE A 44 -7.68 3.59 -1.64
CA PHE A 44 -8.79 2.69 -1.30
C PHE A 44 -9.87 3.52 -0.59
N SER A 45 -10.92 3.88 -1.31
CA SER A 45 -12.03 4.66 -0.75
C SER A 45 -12.98 3.78 0.07
N ASP A 46 -13.48 4.30 1.18
CA ASP A 46 -14.44 3.59 2.04
C ASP A 46 -15.73 3.28 1.28
N SER A 47 -16.26 4.23 0.51
CA SER A 47 -17.49 4.05 -0.27
C SER A 47 -17.40 2.91 -1.30
N LEU A 48 -16.23 2.72 -1.92
CA LEU A 48 -16.00 1.67 -2.92
C LEU A 48 -15.69 0.30 -2.30
N HIS A 49 -15.27 0.27 -1.03
CA HIS A 49 -14.81 -0.95 -0.36
C HIS A 49 -15.68 -1.39 0.81
N GLY A 50 -16.91 -0.88 0.92
CA GLY A 50 -17.86 -1.29 1.96
C GLY A 50 -17.54 -0.74 3.34
N GLY A 51 -17.04 0.50 3.41
CA GLY A 51 -16.73 1.22 4.63
C GLY A 51 -15.27 1.13 5.08
N LYS A 52 -15.00 1.69 6.26
CA LYS A 52 -13.66 1.81 6.86
C LYS A 52 -12.94 0.46 6.99
N GLU A 53 -13.65 -0.54 7.50
CA GLU A 53 -13.10 -1.89 7.72
C GLU A 53 -12.71 -2.57 6.39
N GLY A 54 -13.59 -2.49 5.39
CA GLY A 54 -13.36 -3.08 4.08
C GLY A 54 -12.23 -2.40 3.31
N ALA A 55 -12.16 -1.06 3.36
CA ALA A 55 -11.05 -0.31 2.79
C ALA A 55 -9.72 -0.62 3.50
N ARG A 56 -9.71 -0.76 4.83
CA ARG A 56 -8.53 -1.17 5.60
C ARG A 56 -8.08 -2.57 5.21
N ARG A 57 -9.01 -3.53 5.08
CA ARG A 57 -8.71 -4.91 4.67
C ARG A 57 -8.17 -4.97 3.24
N ALA A 58 -8.74 -4.19 2.32
CA ALA A 58 -8.27 -4.08 0.94
C ALA A 58 -6.85 -3.49 0.87
N ALA A 59 -6.60 -2.40 1.60
CA ALA A 59 -5.28 -1.78 1.71
C ALA A 59 -4.24 -2.75 2.30
N ARG A 60 -4.59 -3.48 3.37
CA ARG A 60 -3.71 -4.49 4.00
C ARG A 60 -3.43 -5.66 3.05
N LYS A 61 -4.43 -6.15 2.31
CA LYS A 61 -4.27 -7.19 1.29
C LYS A 61 -3.37 -6.69 0.15
N PHE A 62 -3.54 -5.45 -0.28
CA PHE A 62 -2.68 -4.85 -1.31
C PHE A 62 -1.24 -4.69 -0.83
N LYS A 63 -1.02 -4.18 0.39
CA LYS A 63 0.31 -4.13 1.00
C LYS A 63 0.95 -5.52 1.08
N ARG A 64 0.23 -6.51 1.62
CA ARG A 64 0.75 -7.89 1.74
C ARG A 64 1.04 -8.52 0.39
N THR A 65 0.24 -8.24 -0.64
CA THR A 65 0.51 -8.73 -2.00
C THR A 65 1.62 -7.95 -2.71
N ALA A 66 1.70 -6.63 -2.55
CA ALA A 66 2.76 -5.81 -3.14
C ALA A 66 4.13 -6.12 -2.52
N ILE A 67 4.19 -6.32 -1.20
CA ILE A 67 5.40 -6.76 -0.49
C ILE A 67 5.65 -8.25 -0.72
N GLY A 68 4.65 -9.11 -0.54
CA GLY A 68 4.79 -10.57 -0.64
C GLY A 68 5.01 -11.10 -2.06
N ARG A 69 4.50 -10.43 -3.10
CA ARG A 69 4.87 -10.75 -4.50
C ARG A 69 6.28 -10.29 -4.86
N ALA A 70 6.90 -9.41 -4.08
CA ALA A 70 8.33 -9.15 -4.24
C ALA A 70 9.16 -10.39 -3.87
N ALA A 71 8.73 -11.17 -2.86
CA ALA A 71 9.36 -12.44 -2.51
C ALA A 71 8.96 -13.60 -3.45
N LYS A 72 7.69 -13.69 -3.87
CA LYS A 72 7.22 -14.82 -4.72
C LYS A 72 7.55 -14.74 -6.22
N ARG A 73 8.07 -13.62 -6.74
CA ARG A 73 8.67 -13.57 -8.09
C ARG A 73 10.19 -13.77 -8.07
N GLY A 74 10.74 -14.32 -6.99
CA GLY A 74 12.11 -14.82 -6.88
C GLY A 74 12.24 -16.34 -7.07
N ALA A 75 11.14 -17.08 -7.26
CA ALA A 75 11.16 -18.53 -7.52
C ALA A 75 11.20 -18.85 -9.03
N ARG A 76 12.02 -18.13 -9.79
CA ARG A 76 12.69 -18.71 -10.97
C ARG A 76 14.18 -18.62 -10.70
N SER A 77 14.69 -19.64 -10.02
CA SER A 77 16.08 -20.00 -10.16
C SER A 77 16.29 -20.48 -11.60
N THR A 78 17.01 -19.71 -12.41
CA THR A 78 17.88 -20.30 -13.42
C THR A 78 19.19 -19.55 -13.39
N SER A 79 20.11 -20.15 -12.64
CA SER A 79 21.49 -20.36 -13.00
C SER A 79 22.26 -19.17 -13.59
N ARG A 80 23.27 -18.75 -12.82
CA ARG A 80 24.46 -18.07 -13.34
C ARG A 80 25.02 -18.87 -14.53
N ARG A 81 25.02 -18.28 -15.73
CA ARG A 81 26.05 -18.58 -16.73
C ARG A 81 26.45 -17.28 -17.42
N ARG A 82 27.37 -16.54 -16.77
CA ARG A 82 28.22 -15.58 -17.48
C ARG A 82 29.07 -16.37 -18.47
N LYS A 83 28.70 -16.37 -19.76
CA LYS A 83 29.62 -16.75 -20.83
C LYS A 83 30.50 -15.52 -21.11
N ARG A 84 31.74 -15.55 -20.62
CA ARG A 84 32.80 -14.67 -21.14
C ARG A 84 33.19 -15.20 -22.54
N ARG A 85 33.48 -14.25 -23.43
CA ARG A 85 34.08 -14.33 -24.77
C ARG A 85 34.37 -15.72 -25.32
#